data_AF-A0A916DR55-F1
#
_entry.id   AF-A0A916DR55-F1
#
_cell.length_a   1.000
_cell.length_b   1.000
_cell.length_c   1.000
_cell.angle_alpha   90.00
_cell.angle_beta   90.00
_cell.angle_gamma   90.00
#
_symmetry.space_group_name_H-M   'P 1'
#
loop_
_entity.id
_entity.type
_entity.pdbx_description
1 polymer ?
#
loop_
_entity_poly.entity_id
_entity_poly.type
_entity_poly.pdbx_seq_one_letter_code
_entity_poly.pdbx_strand_id
1 'polypeptide(L)'
;MDKSITHLVINWINIEDNVILVGATDNQRWESDIEIGMSGVDSKTIVYVTLTDHGKGISISEKAEFHCSPGDPTRTLAMSHLIKLYEIAWMIKNKNLDLQTALNSFWGKKIA
;
A
#
# COMPACT_ATOMS: atom_id res chain seq x y z
N MET A 1 -11.89 -20.22 -14.46
CA MET A 1 -11.69 -18.93 -15.13
C MET A 1 -10.66 -18.20 -14.30
N ASP A 2 -9.48 -17.91 -14.86
CA ASP A 2 -8.58 -16.97 -14.21
C ASP A 2 -9.34 -15.66 -14.07
N LYS A 3 -9.47 -15.15 -12.84
CA LYS A 3 -10.00 -13.79 -12.64
C LYS A 3 -9.10 -12.82 -13.39
N SER A 4 -9.59 -11.64 -13.73
CA SER A 4 -8.74 -10.59 -14.31
C SER A 4 -8.16 -9.72 -13.20
N ILE A 5 -6.91 -9.28 -13.39
CA ILE A 5 -6.31 -8.23 -12.55
C ILE A 5 -6.95 -6.90 -12.96
N THR A 6 -7.67 -6.26 -12.05
CA THR A 6 -8.49 -5.08 -12.36
C THR A 6 -8.24 -3.90 -11.43
N HIS A 7 -7.77 -4.15 -10.21
CA HIS A 7 -7.53 -3.12 -9.21
C HIS A 7 -6.50 -3.59 -8.19
N LEU A 8 -5.95 -2.63 -7.45
CA LEU A 8 -5.12 -2.93 -6.30
C LEU A 8 -5.97 -2.95 -5.03
N VAL A 9 -5.48 -3.63 -4.00
CA VAL A 9 -6.08 -3.70 -2.68
C VAL A 9 -5.01 -3.35 -1.65
N ILE A 10 -5.31 -2.42 -0.75
CA ILE A 10 -4.42 -2.09 0.36
C ILE A 10 -4.26 -3.33 1.25
N ASN A 11 -3.04 -3.84 1.29
CA ASN A 11 -2.70 -5.06 2.01
C ASN A 11 -1.51 -4.87 2.94
N TRP A 12 -1.00 -3.65 3.14
CA TRP A 12 0.01 -3.37 4.15
C TRP A 12 -0.09 -1.92 4.62
N ILE A 13 -0.20 -1.72 5.93
CA ILE A 13 -0.05 -0.41 6.55
C ILE A 13 0.90 -0.58 7.73
N ASN A 14 1.90 0.29 7.81
CA ASN A 14 2.76 0.36 8.98
C ASN A 14 2.98 1.82 9.38
N ILE A 15 3.05 2.07 10.68
CA ILE A 15 3.33 3.39 11.25
C ILE A 15 4.31 3.19 12.39
N GLU A 16 5.59 3.49 12.13
CA GLU A 16 6.67 3.29 13.10
C GLU A 16 7.63 4.47 13.07
N ASP A 17 8.01 4.93 14.27
CA ASP A 17 8.90 6.07 14.53
C ASP A 17 8.50 7.38 13.84
N ASN A 18 8.81 7.49 12.54
CA ASN A 18 8.55 8.64 11.68
C ASN A 18 8.25 8.23 10.24
N VAL A 19 7.96 6.93 10.03
CA VAL A 19 7.72 6.30 8.74
C VAL A 19 6.28 5.84 8.68
N ILE A 20 5.58 6.27 7.64
CA ILE A 20 4.27 5.74 7.26
C ILE A 20 4.45 4.95 5.99
N LEU A 21 4.10 3.67 6.03
CA LEU A 21 4.10 2.77 4.88
C LEU A 21 2.66 2.43 4.48
N VAL A 22 2.38 2.52 3.19
CA VAL A 22 1.12 2.04 2.60
C VAL A 22 1.45 1.17 1.39
N GLY A 23 1.10 -0.11 1.48
CA GLY A 23 1.32 -1.12 0.47
C GLY A 23 0.02 -1.68 -0.10
N ALA A 24 0.10 -2.12 -1.35
CA ALA A 24 -1.00 -2.75 -2.06
C ALA A 24 -0.56 -3.97 -2.87
N THR A 25 -1.50 -4.89 -3.03
CA THR A 25 -1.41 -6.06 -3.91
C THR A 25 -2.54 -6.06 -4.93
N ASP A 26 -2.56 -7.01 -5.87
CA ASP A 26 -3.64 -7.13 -6.85
C ASP A 26 -4.84 -7.90 -6.28
N ASN A 27 -6.00 -7.71 -6.89
CA ASN A 27 -7.24 -8.31 -6.40
C ASN A 27 -7.26 -9.84 -6.36
N GLN A 28 -6.52 -10.54 -7.22
CA GLN A 28 -6.48 -12.01 -7.18
C GLN A 28 -5.60 -12.47 -6.04
N ARG A 29 -4.43 -11.83 -5.91
CA ARG A 29 -3.49 -12.14 -4.86
C ARG A 29 -4.09 -11.86 -3.49
N TRP A 30 -4.81 -10.75 -3.35
CA TRP A 30 -5.58 -10.42 -2.15
C TRP A 30 -6.55 -11.53 -1.75
N GLU A 31 -7.38 -12.01 -2.69
CA GLU A 31 -8.33 -13.09 -2.43
C GLU A 31 -7.64 -14.38 -1.96
N SER A 32 -6.53 -14.76 -2.61
CA SER A 32 -5.77 -15.94 -2.19
C SER A 32 -5.13 -15.77 -0.82
N ASP A 33 -4.53 -14.61 -0.55
CA ASP A 33 -3.81 -14.35 0.70
C ASP A 33 -4.78 -14.32 1.89
N ILE A 34 -5.98 -13.72 1.77
CA ILE A 34 -6.98 -13.74 2.85
C ILE A 34 -7.56 -15.14 3.12
N GLU A 35 -7.70 -15.99 2.10
CA GLU A 35 -8.21 -17.36 2.25
C GLU A 35 -7.27 -18.22 3.10
N ILE A 36 -5.96 -17.96 3.03
CA ILE A 36 -4.92 -18.68 3.79
C ILE A 36 -4.44 -17.91 5.03
N GLY A 37 -5.07 -16.77 5.36
CA GLY A 37 -4.74 -15.96 6.52
C GLY A 37 -3.44 -15.15 6.43
N MET A 38 -2.91 -14.95 5.22
CA MET A 38 -1.71 -14.14 4.96
C MET A 38 -2.08 -12.67 4.67
N SER A 39 -1.25 -11.74 5.15
CA SER A 39 -1.43 -10.32 4.87
C SER A 39 -0.20 -9.47 5.22
N GLY A 40 -0.09 -8.23 4.74
CA GLY A 40 1.06 -7.37 5.03
C GLY A 40 2.35 -7.96 4.48
N VAL A 41 3.37 -8.00 5.34
CA VAL A 41 4.68 -8.63 5.09
C VAL A 41 4.54 -10.11 4.70
N ASP A 42 3.54 -10.80 5.26
CA ASP A 42 3.30 -12.22 4.99
C ASP A 42 2.58 -12.44 3.64
N SER A 43 2.06 -11.37 3.03
CA SER A 43 1.43 -11.39 1.71
C SER A 43 2.32 -10.76 0.64
N LYS A 44 2.08 -11.10 -0.63
CA LYS A 44 2.85 -10.49 -1.73
C LYS A 44 2.34 -9.06 -1.98
N THR A 45 2.91 -8.07 -1.31
CA THR A 45 2.72 -6.65 -1.66
C THR A 45 3.47 -6.32 -2.95
N ILE A 46 2.75 -5.82 -3.96
CA ILE A 46 3.29 -5.52 -5.30
C ILE A 46 3.97 -4.16 -5.34
N VAL A 47 3.39 -3.19 -4.63
CA VAL A 47 3.92 -1.83 -4.53
C VAL A 47 3.66 -1.31 -3.13
N TYR A 48 4.61 -0.55 -2.60
CA TYR A 48 4.39 0.24 -1.41
C TYR A 48 5.03 1.60 -1.54
N VAL A 49 4.44 2.55 -0.82
CA VAL A 49 4.99 3.89 -0.65
C VAL A 49 5.34 4.11 0.81
N THR A 50 6.36 4.94 1.03
CA THR A 50 6.72 5.41 2.37
C THR A 50 6.78 6.92 2.40
N LEU A 51 6.23 7.51 3.47
CA LEU A 51 6.54 8.88 3.90
C LEU A 51 7.51 8.79 5.08
N THR A 52 8.67 9.42 4.98
CA THR A 52 9.64 9.50 6.09
C THR A 52 9.82 10.95 6.52
N ASP A 53 9.57 11.23 7.79
CA ASP A 53 9.82 12.52 8.41
C ASP A 53 11.24 12.55 9.00
N HIS A 54 12.13 13.37 8.43
CA HIS A 54 13.53 13.48 8.88
C HIS A 54 13.72 14.50 10.02
N GLY A 55 12.63 15.03 10.58
CA GLY A 55 12.64 15.97 11.70
C GLY A 55 12.23 17.40 11.32
N LYS A 56 11.60 18.08 12.29
CA LYS A 56 10.97 19.42 12.21
C LYS A 56 9.71 19.52 11.32
N GLY A 57 9.23 18.43 10.72
CA GLY A 57 7.97 18.42 9.94
C GLY A 57 8.00 19.25 8.65
N ILE A 58 9.18 19.75 8.23
CA ILE A 58 9.36 20.59 7.04
C ILE A 58 9.87 19.75 5.84
N SER A 59 10.53 18.63 6.09
CA SER A 59 11.09 17.76 5.04
C SER A 59 10.55 16.34 5.19
N ILE A 60 9.56 16.02 4.35
CA ILE A 60 9.03 14.66 4.21
C ILE A 60 9.57 14.10 2.90
N SER A 61 10.27 12.96 2.97
CA SER A 61 10.68 12.24 1.77
C SER A 61 9.63 11.20 1.39
N GLU A 62 9.30 11.15 0.11
CA GLU A 62 8.41 10.17 -0.50
C GLU A 62 9.25 9.13 -1.26
N LYS A 63 9.00 7.84 -1.02
CA LYS A 63 9.64 6.74 -1.75
C LYS A 63 8.60 5.72 -2.17
N ALA A 64 8.78 5.16 -3.38
CA ALA A 64 7.99 4.07 -3.91
C ALA A 64 8.89 2.87 -4.21
N GLU A 65 8.43 1.68 -3.87
CA GLU A 65 9.12 0.42 -4.13
C GLU A 65 8.17 -0.59 -4.75
N PHE A 66 8.69 -1.43 -5.63
CA PHE A 66 7.92 -2.36 -6.44
C PHE A 66 8.50 -3.77 -6.33
N HIS A 67 7.67 -4.74 -6.03
CA HIS A 67 7.98 -6.18 -6.02
C HIS A 67 7.36 -6.89 -7.22
N CYS A 68 7.62 -6.35 -8.42
CA CYS A 68 7.20 -6.92 -9.68
C CYS A 68 8.31 -6.78 -10.72
N SER A 69 8.36 -7.72 -11.67
CA SER A 69 9.37 -7.69 -12.72
C SER A 69 9.04 -6.63 -13.78
N PRO A 70 10.04 -6.09 -14.51
CA PRO A 70 9.78 -5.31 -15.71
C PRO A 70 8.87 -6.08 -16.69
N GLY A 71 7.85 -5.43 -17.23
CA GLY A 71 6.88 -6.04 -18.16
C GLY A 71 5.73 -6.81 -17.50
N ASP A 72 5.73 -6.99 -16.18
CA ASP A 72 4.61 -7.58 -15.45
C ASP A 72 3.36 -6.66 -15.56
N PRO A 73 2.19 -7.16 -15.98
CA PRO A 73 0.96 -6.36 -16.06
C PRO A 73 0.59 -5.66 -14.75
N THR A 74 0.91 -6.27 -13.60
CA THR A 74 0.67 -5.67 -12.27
C THR A 74 1.49 -4.41 -12.05
N ARG A 75 2.66 -4.30 -12.69
CA ARG A 75 3.53 -3.12 -12.58
C ARG A 75 2.87 -1.88 -13.19
N THR A 76 2.24 -2.01 -14.36
CA THR A 76 1.53 -0.90 -15.00
C THR A 76 0.39 -0.41 -14.12
N LEU A 77 -0.37 -1.35 -13.54
CA LEU A 77 -1.45 -1.03 -12.61
C LEU A 77 -0.93 -0.37 -11.31
N ALA A 78 0.16 -0.87 -10.75
CA ALA A 78 0.84 -0.27 -9.60
C ALA A 78 1.25 1.18 -9.87
N MET A 79 1.85 1.44 -11.04
CA MET A 79 2.27 2.78 -11.43
C MET A 79 1.10 3.74 -11.64
N SER A 80 0.00 3.29 -12.26
CA SER A 80 -1.18 4.14 -12.49
C SER A 80 -1.89 4.58 -11.21
N HIS A 81 -1.60 3.94 -10.07
CA HIS A 81 -2.24 4.21 -8.79
C HIS A 81 -1.28 4.73 -7.71
N LEU A 82 -0.03 5.03 -8.08
CA LEU A 82 1.00 5.44 -7.12
C LEU A 82 0.63 6.73 -6.37
N ILE A 83 0.03 7.70 -7.07
CA ILE A 83 -0.45 8.95 -6.45
C ILE A 83 -1.50 8.66 -5.37
N LYS A 84 -2.46 7.77 -5.64
CA LYS A 84 -3.51 7.39 -4.67
C LYS A 84 -2.91 6.75 -3.42
N LEU A 85 -1.85 5.97 -3.56
CA LEU A 85 -1.13 5.39 -2.40
C LEU A 85 -0.48 6.48 -1.55
N TYR A 86 0.19 7.45 -2.17
CA TYR A 86 0.76 8.60 -1.44
C TYR A 86 -0.32 9.43 -0.77
N GLU A 87 -1.45 9.70 -1.43
CA GLU A 87 -2.58 10.41 -0.82
C GLU A 87 -3.08 9.71 0.46
N ILE A 88 -3.17 8.38 0.44
CA ILE A 88 -3.54 7.62 1.65
C ILE A 88 -2.47 7.79 2.74
N ALA A 89 -1.19 7.68 2.40
CA ALA A 89 -0.11 7.86 3.37
C ALA A 89 -0.12 9.28 3.97
N TRP A 90 -0.37 10.31 3.15
CA TRP A 90 -0.53 11.69 3.60
C TRP A 90 -1.78 11.90 4.43
N MET A 91 -2.89 11.23 4.12
CA MET A 91 -4.09 11.26 4.94
C MET A 91 -3.81 10.69 6.34
N ILE A 92 -3.09 9.58 6.43
CA ILE A 92 -2.65 8.99 7.70
C ILE A 92 -1.81 10.01 8.48
N LYS A 93 -0.80 10.62 7.83
CA LYS A 93 0.07 11.62 8.45
C LYS A 93 -0.68 12.86 8.93
N ASN A 94 -1.42 13.50 8.04
CA ASN A 94 -2.05 14.81 8.27
C ASN A 94 -3.20 14.73 9.28
N LYS A 95 -3.86 13.56 9.38
CA LYS A 95 -4.89 13.31 10.39
C LYS A 95 -4.32 12.69 11.67
N ASN A 96 -3.02 12.45 11.73
CA ASN A 96 -2.33 11.80 12.84
C ASN A 96 -3.03 10.50 13.28
N LEU A 97 -3.36 9.64 12.30
CA LEU A 97 -4.02 8.37 12.58
C LEU A 97 -3.04 7.40 13.22
N ASP A 98 -3.46 6.71 14.28
CA ASP A 98 -2.73 5.54 14.77
C ASP A 98 -2.89 4.33 13.83
N LEU A 99 -2.04 3.32 14.03
CA LEU A 99 -2.01 2.13 13.17
C LEU A 99 -3.37 1.42 13.13
N GLN A 100 -4.03 1.26 14.27
CA GLN A 100 -5.32 0.57 14.34
C GLN A 100 -6.41 1.31 13.57
N THR A 101 -6.46 2.64 13.68
CA THR A 101 -7.41 3.50 12.98
C THR A 101 -7.13 3.51 11.48
N ALA A 102 -5.85 3.55 11.08
CA ALA A 102 -5.46 3.45 9.68
C ALA A 102 -5.84 2.10 9.08
N LEU A 103 -5.58 0.98 9.78
CA LEU A 103 -6.01 -0.36 9.36
C LEU A 103 -7.53 -0.41 9.21
N ASN A 104 -8.29 0.02 10.21
CA ASN A 104 -9.75 0.05 10.13
C ASN A 104 -10.30 0.90 8.96
N SER A 105 -9.56 1.93 8.55
CA SER A 105 -9.99 2.87 7.50
C SER A 105 -9.62 2.43 6.08
N PHE A 106 -8.49 1.73 5.92
CA PHE A 106 -7.88 1.51 4.62
C PHE A 106 -7.56 0.05 4.30
N TRP A 107 -7.45 -0.82 5.29
CA TRP A 107 -7.17 -2.24 5.05
C TRP A 107 -8.23 -2.89 4.14
N GLY A 108 -7.79 -3.63 3.13
CA GLY A 108 -8.70 -4.26 2.15
C GLY A 108 -9.38 -3.27 1.21
N LYS A 109 -9.05 -1.97 1.27
CA LYS A 109 -9.64 -0.95 0.40
C LYS A 109 -9.13 -1.11 -1.03
N LYS A 110 -10.07 -1.09 -1.96
CA LYS A 110 -9.79 -1.12 -3.40
C LYS A 110 -9.23 0.22 -3.88
N ILE A 111 -8.24 0.15 -4.75
CA ILE A 111 -7.70 1.28 -5.51
C ILE A 111 -7.89 0.96 -7.00
N ALA A 112 -8.84 1.67 -7.61
CA ALA A 112 -9.13 1.71 -9.03
C ALA A 112 -9.25 3.18 -9.43
#